data_AF-A0A6I2VCR4-F1
#
_entry.id   AF-A0A6I2VCR4-F1
#
_cell.length_a   1.000
_cell.length_b   1.000
_cell.length_c   1.000
_cell.angle_alpha   90.00
_cell.angle_beta   90.00
_cell.angle_gamma   90.00
#
_symmetry.space_group_name_H-M   'P 1'
#
loop_
_entity.id
_entity.type
_entity.pdbx_description
1 polymer ?
#
loop_
_entity_poly.entity_id
_entity_poly.type
_entity_poly.pdbx_seq_one_letter_code
_entity_poly.pdbx_strand_id
1 'polypeptide(L)'
;YRDNHHLTTYDHRPWSNDGEVYDFERAERQAKADAASFAERCEQRVANGGLCSLAFDTELFGLWWHEGPIFLEAFVEACRQRGVELVALDDALEQTEADPWPSGLDSGTSWGKANSLRTWSSPKVASIADRAREAELRALAAGPSLSLRAARELLALQASDWAFLEADDLAGPYPLERFNGHLENFDAELASVPLGEAALRNLAPTLSLAPLLEP
;
A
#
# COMPACT_ATOMS: atom_id res chain seq x y z
N TYR A 1 19.80 15.11 -2.16
CA TYR A 1 18.34 15.08 -1.99
C TYR A 1 17.98 15.69 -0.66
N ARG A 2 16.76 16.24 -0.56
CA ARG A 2 16.25 16.79 0.70
C ARG A 2 16.18 15.71 1.78
N ASP A 3 16.65 16.04 2.98
CA ASP A 3 16.54 15.17 4.14
C ASP A 3 15.13 15.25 4.74
N ASN A 4 14.54 14.08 5.01
CA ASN A 4 13.21 13.93 5.59
C ASN A 4 13.22 13.63 7.09
N HIS A 5 14.39 13.33 7.67
CA HIS A 5 14.55 12.96 9.07
C HIS A 5 15.13 14.11 9.91
N HIS A 6 15.94 14.99 9.31
CA HIS A 6 16.46 16.15 10.00
C HIS A 6 15.48 17.33 9.91
N LEU A 7 14.73 17.54 10.98
CA LEU A 7 13.75 18.62 11.11
C LEU A 7 14.27 19.79 11.94
N THR A 8 13.84 21.00 11.60
CA THR A 8 13.97 22.15 12.52
C THR A 8 12.98 22.04 13.68
N THR A 9 13.10 22.92 14.67
CA THR A 9 12.12 23.07 15.76
C THR A 9 10.69 23.37 15.27
N TYR A 10 10.53 23.82 14.02
CA TYR A 10 9.24 24.13 13.40
C TYR A 10 8.89 23.15 12.26
N ASP A 11 9.46 21.95 12.27
CA ASP A 11 9.20 20.88 11.28
C ASP A 11 9.52 21.23 9.81
N HIS A 12 10.26 22.31 9.57
CA HIS A 12 10.85 22.56 8.25
C HIS A 12 11.96 21.55 7.94
N ARG A 13 12.15 21.28 6.64
CA ARG A 13 13.17 20.39 6.07
C ARG A 13 14.20 21.19 5.25
N PRO A 14 15.06 22.01 5.86
CA PRO A 14 15.98 22.88 5.14
C PRO A 14 17.30 22.19 4.77
N TRP A 15 17.46 20.89 5.06
CA TRP A 15 18.72 20.18 4.95
C TRP A 15 18.72 19.18 3.79
N SER A 16 19.92 18.89 3.29
CA SER A 16 20.22 17.79 2.38
C SER A 16 20.72 16.57 3.18
N ASN A 17 20.63 15.38 2.59
CA ASN A 17 21.11 14.12 3.20
C ASN A 17 22.62 14.12 3.56
N ASP A 18 23.41 15.01 2.97
CA ASP A 18 24.84 15.18 3.28
C ASP A 18 25.10 16.19 4.42
N GLY A 19 24.04 16.70 5.04
CA GLY A 19 24.10 17.65 6.16
C GLY A 19 24.19 19.12 5.74
N GLU A 20 24.35 19.42 4.46
CA GLU A 20 24.38 20.79 3.94
C GLU A 20 22.97 21.39 3.83
N VAL A 21 22.89 22.71 3.61
CA VAL A 21 21.61 23.37 3.30
C VAL A 21 21.05 22.82 1.98
N TYR A 22 19.74 22.63 1.94
CA TYR A 22 19.05 22.13 0.76
C TYR A 22 19.19 23.09 -0.43
N ASP A 23 19.69 22.56 -1.55
CA ASP A 23 19.78 23.21 -2.85
C ASP A 23 18.94 22.42 -3.86
N PHE A 24 17.83 23.05 -4.28
CA PHE A 24 16.89 22.45 -5.23
C PHE A 24 17.54 22.14 -6.58
N GLU A 25 18.34 23.05 -7.14
CA GLU A 25 18.92 22.85 -8.46
C GLU A 25 19.94 21.71 -8.44
N ARG A 26 20.70 21.59 -7.35
CA ARG A 26 21.61 20.46 -7.13
C ARG A 26 20.84 19.15 -7.04
N ALA A 27 19.75 19.12 -6.27
CA ALA A 27 18.94 17.92 -6.11
C ALA A 27 18.21 17.51 -7.40
N GLU A 28 17.71 18.48 -8.17
CA GLU A 28 17.11 18.28 -9.49
C GLU A 28 18.11 17.64 -10.47
N ARG A 29 19.34 18.18 -10.54
CA ARG A 29 20.40 17.59 -11.38
C ARG A 29 20.72 16.15 -10.97
N GLN A 30 20.76 15.87 -9.67
CA GLN A 30 20.98 14.51 -9.18
C GLN A 30 19.82 13.57 -9.56
N ALA A 31 18.57 14.01 -9.40
CA ALA A 31 17.38 13.21 -9.77
C ALA A 31 17.40 12.82 -11.26
N LYS A 32 17.76 13.77 -12.13
CA LYS A 32 17.89 13.53 -13.58
C LYS A 32 19.03 12.55 -13.89
N ALA A 33 20.17 12.65 -13.19
CA ALA A 33 21.29 11.73 -13.35
C ALA A 33 20.93 10.30 -12.89
N ASP A 34 20.25 10.18 -11.76
CA ASP A 34 19.79 8.90 -11.22
C ASP A 34 18.74 8.26 -12.13
N ALA A 35 17.82 9.06 -12.69
CA ALA A 35 16.83 8.61 -13.68
C ALA A 35 17.50 8.05 -14.94
N ALA A 36 18.49 8.75 -15.49
CA ALA A 36 19.24 8.28 -16.64
C ALA A 36 19.99 6.97 -16.37
N SER A 37 20.59 6.85 -15.17
CA SER A 37 21.28 5.64 -14.72
C SER A 37 20.31 4.47 -14.47
N PHE A 38 19.11 4.75 -13.98
CA PHE A 38 18.09 3.73 -13.75
C PHE A 38 17.49 3.23 -15.06
N ALA A 39 17.21 4.12 -16.01
CA ALA A 39 16.77 3.75 -17.36
C ALA A 39 17.79 2.87 -18.09
N GLU A 40 19.10 3.14 -17.93
CA GLU A 40 20.17 2.28 -18.45
C GLU A 40 20.09 0.86 -17.87
N ARG A 41 19.85 0.73 -16.56
CA ARG A 41 19.70 -0.60 -15.93
C ARG A 41 18.45 -1.31 -16.42
N CYS A 42 17.35 -0.60 -16.63
CA CYS A 42 16.13 -1.16 -17.21
C CYS A 42 16.38 -1.67 -18.64
N GLU A 43 17.02 -0.86 -19.49
CA GLU A 43 17.44 -1.25 -20.84
C GLU A 43 18.27 -2.55 -20.82
N GLN A 44 19.28 -2.62 -19.95
CA GLN A 44 20.09 -3.83 -19.78
C GLN A 44 19.27 -5.03 -19.32
N ARG A 45 18.29 -4.83 -18.42
CA ARG A 45 17.44 -5.88 -17.87
C ARG A 45 16.51 -6.49 -18.92
N VAL A 46 16.04 -5.69 -19.88
CA VAL A 46 15.12 -6.11 -20.96
C VAL A 46 15.83 -6.31 -22.30
N ALA A 47 17.17 -6.22 -22.35
CA ALA A 47 17.95 -6.26 -23.58
C ALA A 47 17.73 -7.54 -24.42
N ASN A 48 17.38 -8.66 -23.78
CA ASN A 48 17.08 -9.93 -24.44
C ASN A 48 15.57 -10.17 -24.65
N GLY A 49 14.77 -9.10 -24.60
CA GLY A 49 13.33 -9.16 -24.54
C GLY A 49 12.81 -9.44 -23.13
N GLY A 50 11.48 -9.35 -22.98
CA GLY A 50 10.77 -9.56 -21.73
C GLY A 50 10.39 -8.26 -21.03
N LEU A 51 9.71 -8.42 -19.89
CA LEU A 51 9.13 -7.33 -19.11
C LEU A 51 9.90 -7.12 -17.80
N CYS A 52 10.21 -5.87 -17.47
CA CYS A 52 10.68 -5.48 -16.14
C CYS A 52 9.57 -4.78 -15.38
N SER A 53 8.92 -5.48 -14.44
CA SER A 53 7.94 -4.85 -13.55
C SER A 53 8.66 -4.15 -12.39
N LEU A 54 8.25 -2.92 -12.11
CA LEU A 54 8.76 -2.09 -11.02
C LEU A 54 7.59 -1.70 -10.13
N ALA A 55 7.63 -2.11 -8.87
CA ALA A 55 6.59 -1.81 -7.89
C ALA A 55 7.17 -0.96 -6.76
N PHE A 56 6.51 0.15 -6.47
CA PHE A 56 6.89 1.10 -5.42
C PHE A 56 5.63 1.59 -4.70
N ASP A 57 5.74 1.87 -3.41
CA ASP A 57 4.74 2.68 -2.71
C ASP A 57 4.71 4.09 -3.32
N THR A 58 3.52 4.62 -3.59
CA THR A 58 3.38 5.89 -4.32
C THR A 58 3.94 7.06 -3.50
N GLU A 59 3.80 6.99 -2.18
CA GLU A 59 4.32 7.96 -1.22
C GLU A 59 5.84 8.06 -1.25
N LEU A 60 6.56 7.09 -1.84
CA LEU A 60 7.98 7.25 -2.10
C LEU A 60 8.23 8.53 -2.89
N PHE A 61 7.43 8.80 -3.92
CA PHE A 61 7.67 9.91 -4.84
C PHE A 61 6.95 11.19 -4.41
N GLY A 62 7.67 12.05 -3.70
CA GLY A 62 7.26 13.40 -3.31
C GLY A 62 7.06 13.56 -1.81
N LEU A 63 6.68 12.49 -1.09
CA LEU A 63 6.56 12.49 0.36
C LEU A 63 7.86 12.01 1.03
N TRP A 64 8.28 10.77 0.78
CA TRP A 64 9.51 10.19 1.35
C TRP A 64 10.78 10.47 0.56
N TRP A 65 10.64 10.80 -0.72
CA TRP A 65 11.71 11.34 -1.55
C TRP A 65 11.19 12.55 -2.31
N HIS A 66 11.62 13.74 -1.88
CA HIS A 66 11.04 14.98 -2.35
C HIS A 66 11.17 15.16 -3.88
N GLU A 67 12.31 14.79 -4.43
CA GLU A 67 12.60 14.90 -5.86
C GLU A 67 12.06 13.72 -6.68
N GLY A 68 11.33 12.79 -6.06
CA GLY A 68 10.76 11.63 -6.72
C GLY A 68 9.91 11.94 -7.96
N PRO A 69 9.02 12.96 -7.96
CA PRO A 69 8.29 13.34 -9.17
C PRO A 69 9.19 13.82 -10.32
N ILE A 70 10.26 14.56 -10.00
CA ILE A 70 11.27 15.01 -10.99
C ILE A 70 12.01 13.80 -11.56
N PHE A 71 12.37 12.84 -10.70
CA PHE A 71 12.97 11.59 -11.13
C PHE A 71 12.03 10.82 -12.07
N LEU A 72 10.74 10.68 -11.75
CA LEU A 72 9.79 9.95 -12.59
C LEU A 72 9.64 10.59 -13.97
N GLU A 73 9.52 11.92 -14.04
CA GLU A 73 9.47 12.65 -15.32
C GLU A 73 10.74 12.41 -16.14
N ALA A 74 11.91 12.58 -15.51
CA ALA A 74 13.20 12.35 -16.16
C ALA A 74 13.41 10.88 -16.58
N PHE A 75 12.88 9.93 -15.81
CA PHE A 75 12.98 8.49 -16.08
C PHE A 75 12.15 8.10 -17.30
N VAL A 76 10.91 8.60 -17.40
CA VAL A 76 10.07 8.40 -18.59
C VAL A 76 10.78 8.92 -19.85
N GLU A 77 11.33 10.13 -19.78
CA GLU A 77 12.07 10.72 -20.89
C GLU A 77 13.35 9.94 -21.22
N ALA A 78 14.11 9.49 -20.22
CA ALA A 78 15.31 8.69 -20.41
C ALA A 78 15.01 7.32 -21.04
N CYS A 79 13.93 6.65 -20.62
CA CYS A 79 13.46 5.40 -21.24
C CYS A 79 13.11 5.63 -22.70
N ARG A 80 12.35 6.70 -23.01
CA ARG A 80 11.99 7.07 -24.39
C ARG A 80 13.23 7.30 -25.27
N GLN A 81 14.23 8.02 -24.77
CA GLN A 81 15.47 8.28 -25.51
C GLN A 81 16.31 7.02 -25.76
N ARG A 82 16.22 6.04 -24.85
CA ARG A 82 16.90 4.74 -24.95
C ARG A 82 16.11 3.70 -25.74
N GLY A 83 14.87 4.01 -26.15
CA GLY A 83 14.00 3.03 -26.80
C GLY A 83 13.49 1.94 -25.87
N VAL A 84 13.49 2.19 -24.55
CA VAL A 84 12.83 1.33 -23.56
C VAL A 84 11.36 1.72 -23.52
N GLU A 85 10.49 0.81 -23.94
CA GLU A 85 9.05 1.03 -23.94
C GLU A 85 8.48 0.94 -22.51
N LEU A 86 7.66 1.92 -22.14
CA LEU A 86 6.88 1.90 -20.90
C LEU A 86 5.43 1.61 -21.27
N VAL A 87 4.91 0.51 -20.77
CA VAL A 87 3.59 -0.01 -21.13
C VAL A 87 2.75 -0.28 -19.88
N ALA A 88 1.43 -0.23 -20.02
CA ALA A 88 0.56 -0.80 -19.00
C ALA A 88 0.77 -2.32 -18.97
N LEU A 89 0.68 -2.92 -17.77
CA LEU A 89 0.90 -4.36 -17.62
C LEU A 89 -0.11 -5.18 -18.44
N ASP A 90 -1.37 -4.75 -18.48
CA ASP A 90 -2.43 -5.42 -19.25
C ASP A 90 -2.07 -5.46 -20.75
N ASP A 91 -1.62 -4.34 -21.33
CA ASP A 91 -1.19 -4.26 -22.73
C ASP A 91 0.04 -5.14 -23.01
N ALA A 92 0.97 -5.25 -22.06
CA ALA A 92 2.15 -6.10 -22.17
C ALA A 92 1.79 -7.59 -22.18
N LEU A 93 0.80 -7.99 -21.38
CA LEU A 93 0.31 -9.36 -21.27
C LEU A 93 -0.49 -9.82 -22.49
N GLU A 94 -1.05 -8.89 -23.28
CA GLU A 94 -1.64 -9.23 -24.59
C GLU A 94 -0.57 -9.66 -25.62
N GLN A 95 0.66 -9.19 -25.46
CA GLN A 95 1.75 -9.37 -26.42
C GLN A 95 2.81 -10.38 -25.96
N THR A 96 2.80 -10.75 -24.68
CA THR A 96 3.80 -11.62 -24.06
C THR A 96 3.10 -12.76 -23.33
N GLU A 97 3.46 -14.00 -23.66
CA GLU A 97 3.01 -15.16 -22.88
C GLU A 97 3.73 -15.16 -21.52
N ALA A 98 2.95 -15.16 -20.44
CA ALA A 98 3.50 -15.25 -19.09
C ALA A 98 4.11 -16.64 -18.87
N ASP A 99 5.29 -16.68 -18.25
CA ASP A 99 5.87 -17.95 -17.79
C ASP A 99 4.88 -18.66 -16.84
N PRO A 100 4.80 -20.00 -16.90
CA PRO A 100 3.96 -20.76 -15.99
C PRO A 100 4.30 -20.43 -14.53
N TRP A 101 3.27 -20.34 -13.69
CA TRP A 101 3.46 -20.16 -12.26
C TRP A 101 4.40 -21.26 -11.71
N PRO A 102 5.48 -20.93 -11.01
CA PRO A 102 6.42 -21.92 -10.52
C PRO A 102 5.74 -22.93 -9.59
N SER A 103 5.97 -24.23 -9.81
CA SER A 103 5.48 -25.26 -8.90
C SER A 103 6.21 -25.20 -7.55
N GLY A 104 5.50 -25.48 -6.45
CA GLY A 104 6.08 -25.54 -5.11
C GLY A 104 6.14 -24.22 -4.34
N LEU A 105 5.50 -23.15 -4.83
CA LEU A 105 5.27 -21.90 -4.10
C LEU A 105 3.97 -21.95 -3.26
N ASP A 106 3.68 -23.09 -2.61
CA ASP A 106 2.42 -23.32 -1.85
C ASP A 106 2.38 -22.61 -0.49
N SER A 107 3.44 -21.90 -0.10
CA SER A 107 3.46 -21.10 1.13
C SER A 107 3.02 -19.67 0.85
N GLY A 108 2.03 -19.18 1.59
CA GLY A 108 1.64 -17.77 1.57
C GLY A 108 2.86 -16.86 1.78
N THR A 109 3.11 -15.97 0.83
CA THR A 109 4.23 -15.04 0.80
C THR A 109 3.74 -13.60 0.69
N SER A 110 4.64 -12.66 0.90
CA SER A 110 4.41 -11.23 0.65
C SER A 110 5.71 -10.59 0.18
N TRP A 111 5.64 -9.37 -0.34
CA TRP A 111 6.79 -8.48 -0.52
C TRP A 111 7.22 -7.73 0.76
N GLY A 112 6.67 -8.12 1.92
CA GLY A 112 7.02 -7.57 3.22
C GLY A 112 8.30 -8.18 3.80
N LYS A 113 8.46 -8.09 5.13
CA LYS A 113 9.68 -8.53 5.81
C LYS A 113 9.96 -10.02 5.57
N ALA A 114 11.19 -10.30 5.15
CA ALA A 114 11.70 -11.64 4.87
C ALA A 114 10.85 -12.44 3.85
N ASN A 115 10.15 -11.74 2.94
CA ASN A 115 9.24 -12.33 1.96
C ASN A 115 8.24 -13.32 2.59
N SER A 116 7.62 -12.91 3.70
CA SER A 116 6.78 -13.77 4.52
C SER A 116 5.52 -13.05 5.01
N LEU A 117 4.55 -13.79 5.55
CA LEU A 117 3.37 -13.21 6.19
C LEU A 117 3.61 -12.75 7.63
N ARG A 118 4.87 -12.78 8.14
CA ARG A 118 5.17 -12.52 9.55
C ARG A 118 4.70 -11.16 10.03
N THR A 119 4.68 -10.15 9.18
CA THR A 119 4.16 -8.82 9.51
C THR A 119 2.69 -8.87 9.92
N TRP A 120 1.87 -9.72 9.31
CA TRP A 120 0.42 -9.80 9.55
C TRP A 120 -0.02 -11.04 10.34
N SER A 121 0.88 -11.99 10.59
CA SER A 121 0.55 -13.28 11.23
C SER A 121 1.51 -13.66 12.38
N SER A 122 2.28 -12.70 12.91
CA SER A 122 3.10 -12.95 14.10
C SER A 122 2.25 -13.02 15.38
N PRO A 123 2.75 -13.64 16.46
CA PRO A 123 2.04 -13.67 17.75
C PRO A 123 1.62 -12.30 18.29
N LYS A 124 2.36 -11.23 17.95
CA LYS A 124 2.04 -9.85 18.38
C LYS A 124 0.69 -9.38 17.81
N VAL A 125 0.40 -9.75 16.57
CA VAL A 125 -0.78 -9.28 15.83
C VAL A 125 -1.83 -10.37 15.62
N ALA A 126 -1.61 -11.58 16.16
CA ALA A 126 -2.51 -12.72 15.98
C ALA A 126 -3.96 -12.40 16.38
N SER A 127 -4.14 -11.64 17.47
CA SER A 127 -5.48 -11.25 17.95
C SER A 127 -6.24 -10.38 16.95
N ILE A 128 -5.56 -9.58 16.13
CA ILE A 128 -6.18 -8.77 15.06
C ILE A 128 -6.76 -9.71 14.00
N ALA A 129 -5.94 -10.66 13.52
CA ALA A 129 -6.36 -11.62 12.50
C ALA A 129 -7.51 -12.53 12.98
N ASP A 130 -7.40 -13.05 14.20
CA ASP A 130 -8.41 -13.93 14.79
C ASP A 130 -9.76 -13.22 14.94
N ARG A 131 -9.77 -12.00 15.51
CA ARG A 131 -11.00 -11.21 15.70
C ARG A 131 -11.59 -10.73 14.37
N ALA A 132 -10.75 -10.43 13.38
CA ALA A 132 -11.20 -10.12 12.02
C ALA A 132 -11.91 -11.32 11.37
N ARG A 133 -11.36 -12.52 11.55
CA ARG A 133 -12.00 -13.76 11.07
C ARG A 133 -13.31 -14.06 11.80
N GLU A 134 -13.37 -13.87 13.10
CA GLU A 134 -14.62 -14.02 13.87
C GLU A 134 -15.71 -13.04 13.41
N ALA A 135 -15.35 -11.78 13.15
CA ALA A 135 -16.28 -10.78 12.62
C ALA A 135 -16.79 -11.17 11.21
N GLU A 136 -15.91 -11.64 10.33
CA GLU A 136 -16.27 -12.13 9.00
C GLU A 136 -17.28 -13.29 9.06
N LEU A 137 -17.05 -14.28 9.93
CA LEU A 137 -17.96 -15.40 10.12
C LEU A 137 -19.34 -14.96 10.63
N ARG A 138 -19.39 -13.94 11.50
CA ARG A 138 -20.65 -13.36 11.98
C ARG A 138 -21.38 -12.57 10.90
N ALA A 139 -20.66 -11.87 10.03
CA ALA A 139 -21.25 -11.21 8.86
C ALA A 139 -21.86 -12.22 7.88
N LEU A 140 -21.15 -13.32 7.61
CA LEU A 140 -21.67 -14.43 6.80
C LEU A 140 -22.93 -15.05 7.42
N ALA A 141 -22.93 -15.24 8.74
CA ALA A 141 -24.09 -15.77 9.45
C ALA A 141 -25.30 -14.83 9.43
N ALA A 142 -25.09 -13.51 9.42
CA ALA A 142 -26.16 -12.52 9.24
C ALA A 142 -26.74 -12.58 7.82
N GLY A 143 -25.91 -12.87 6.80
CA GLY A 143 -26.36 -13.05 5.42
C GLY A 143 -27.20 -11.85 4.94
N PRO A 144 -28.41 -12.06 4.40
CA PRO A 144 -29.26 -10.98 3.91
C PRO A 144 -29.65 -9.90 4.94
N SER A 145 -29.50 -10.17 6.25
CA SER A 145 -29.76 -9.17 7.30
C SER A 145 -28.55 -8.28 7.61
N LEU A 146 -27.40 -8.50 6.97
CA LEU A 146 -26.21 -7.67 7.16
C LEU A 146 -26.47 -6.25 6.63
N SER A 147 -26.38 -5.25 7.50
CA SER A 147 -26.52 -3.86 7.08
C SER A 147 -25.28 -3.41 6.27
N LEU A 148 -25.47 -2.46 5.35
CA LEU A 148 -24.34 -1.84 4.64
C LEU A 148 -23.35 -1.16 5.60
N ARG A 149 -23.82 -0.71 6.76
CA ARG A 149 -22.95 -0.12 7.77
C ARG A 149 -22.09 -1.17 8.46
N ALA A 150 -22.67 -2.29 8.89
CA ALA A 150 -21.92 -3.42 9.42
C ALA A 150 -20.85 -3.89 8.41
N ALA A 151 -21.20 -4.00 7.13
CA ALA A 151 -20.24 -4.39 6.11
C ALA A 151 -19.10 -3.37 5.91
N ARG A 152 -19.36 -2.06 6.02
CA ARG A 152 -18.30 -1.03 5.99
C ARG A 152 -17.38 -1.13 7.20
N GLU A 153 -17.93 -1.35 8.38
CA GLU A 153 -17.14 -1.54 9.59
C GLU A 153 -16.29 -2.82 9.50
N LEU A 154 -16.84 -3.90 8.95
CA LEU A 154 -16.09 -5.12 8.67
C LEU A 154 -14.90 -4.85 7.73
N LEU A 155 -15.14 -4.19 6.59
CA LEU A 155 -14.07 -3.84 5.66
C LEU A 155 -12.98 -2.97 6.30
N ALA A 156 -13.39 -1.98 7.11
CA ALA A 156 -12.46 -1.12 7.80
C ALA A 156 -11.65 -1.89 8.86
N LEU A 157 -12.27 -2.81 9.61
CA LEU A 157 -11.58 -3.63 10.62
C LEU A 157 -10.64 -4.66 9.98
N GLN A 158 -10.92 -5.10 8.75
CA GLN A 158 -10.10 -6.04 7.97
C GLN A 158 -8.91 -5.38 7.24
N ALA A 159 -8.74 -4.06 7.34
CA ALA A 159 -7.59 -3.39 6.75
C ALA A 159 -6.26 -3.95 7.31
N SER A 160 -5.36 -4.36 6.42
CA SER A 160 -4.07 -4.95 6.80
C SER A 160 -3.13 -3.95 7.48
N ASP A 161 -3.39 -2.65 7.31
CA ASP A 161 -2.67 -1.55 7.95
C ASP A 161 -2.64 -1.65 9.47
N TRP A 162 -3.70 -2.16 10.12
CA TRP A 162 -3.73 -2.28 11.58
C TRP A 162 -2.64 -3.22 12.08
N ALA A 163 -2.53 -4.40 11.48
CA ALA A 163 -1.48 -5.34 11.82
C ALA A 163 -0.09 -4.84 11.38
N PHE A 164 0.01 -4.16 10.23
CA PHE A 164 1.26 -3.56 9.77
C PHE A 164 1.82 -2.53 10.76
N LEU A 165 0.98 -1.57 11.18
CA LEU A 165 1.36 -0.52 12.13
C LEU A 165 1.69 -1.08 13.52
N GLU A 166 0.91 -2.07 13.97
CA GLU A 166 1.11 -2.71 15.28
C GLU A 166 2.38 -3.58 15.30
N ALA A 167 2.67 -4.32 14.22
CA ALA A 167 3.82 -5.23 14.17
C ALA A 167 5.14 -4.52 14.47
N ASP A 168 5.27 -3.26 14.04
CA ASP A 168 6.49 -2.44 14.12
C ASP A 168 6.34 -1.17 14.99
N ASP A 169 5.27 -1.06 15.78
CA ASP A 169 5.03 0.07 16.70
C ASP A 169 5.05 1.45 16.03
N LEU A 170 4.54 1.53 14.79
CA LEU A 170 4.69 2.73 13.94
C LEU A 170 3.78 3.90 14.33
N ALA A 171 2.70 3.64 15.07
CA ALA A 171 1.68 4.63 15.37
C ALA A 171 1.14 4.57 16.81
N GLY A 172 1.92 4.02 17.75
CA GLY A 172 1.51 3.92 19.15
C GLY A 172 0.18 3.16 19.32
N PRO A 173 -0.80 3.67 20.10
CA PRO A 173 -2.06 2.96 20.36
C PRO A 173 -3.06 3.03 19.19
N TYR A 174 -2.82 3.90 18.21
CA TYR A 174 -3.75 4.19 17.12
C TYR A 174 -4.29 2.96 16.36
N PRO A 175 -3.46 1.98 15.91
CA PRO A 175 -3.99 0.84 15.15
C PRO A 175 -4.97 0.00 15.96
N LEU A 176 -4.68 -0.25 17.24
CA LEU A 176 -5.56 -1.03 18.10
C LEU A 176 -6.83 -0.27 18.46
N GLU A 177 -6.74 1.05 18.72
CA GLU A 177 -7.92 1.89 18.95
C GLU A 177 -8.85 1.91 17.74
N ARG A 178 -8.30 2.06 16.52
CA ARG A 178 -9.08 2.03 15.28
C ARG A 178 -9.72 0.67 15.03
N PHE A 179 -8.94 -0.41 15.17
CA PHE A 179 -9.43 -1.77 15.01
C PHE A 179 -10.58 -2.06 15.99
N ASN A 180 -10.41 -1.75 17.27
CA ASN A 180 -11.42 -1.98 18.30
C ASN A 180 -12.67 -1.15 18.04
N GLY A 181 -12.53 0.13 17.67
CA GLY A 181 -13.68 0.98 17.37
C GLY A 181 -14.51 0.47 16.17
N HIS A 182 -13.85 -0.02 15.12
CA HIS A 182 -14.56 -0.64 13.98
C HIS A 182 -15.30 -1.92 14.40
N LEU A 183 -14.67 -2.76 15.22
CA LEU A 183 -15.30 -3.97 15.72
C LEU A 183 -16.49 -3.68 16.66
N GLU A 184 -16.38 -2.70 17.56
CA GLU A 184 -17.49 -2.27 18.43
C GLU A 184 -18.68 -1.76 17.62
N ASN A 185 -18.43 -0.95 16.58
CA ASN A 185 -19.47 -0.46 15.69
C ASN A 185 -20.11 -1.59 14.87
N PHE A 186 -19.30 -2.53 14.37
CA PHE A 186 -19.79 -3.72 13.69
C PHE A 186 -20.72 -4.55 14.60
N ASP A 187 -20.31 -4.79 15.84
CA ASP A 187 -21.08 -5.56 16.82
C ASP A 187 -22.41 -4.87 17.17
N ALA A 188 -22.38 -3.55 17.35
CA ALA A 188 -23.58 -2.76 17.63
C ALA A 188 -24.58 -2.78 16.47
N GLU A 189 -24.11 -2.72 15.22
CA GLU A 189 -24.96 -2.85 14.03
C GLU A 189 -25.60 -4.25 13.92
N LEU A 190 -24.83 -5.32 14.20
CA LEU A 190 -25.39 -6.68 14.24
C LEU A 190 -26.44 -6.84 15.34
N ALA A 191 -26.23 -6.19 16.49
CA ALA A 191 -27.18 -6.17 17.60
C ALA A 191 -28.38 -5.23 17.39
N SER A 192 -28.47 -4.55 16.23
CA SER A 192 -29.49 -3.53 15.95
C SER A 192 -29.58 -2.42 17.01
N VAL A 193 -28.46 -2.10 17.65
CA VAL A 193 -28.38 -0.99 18.60
C VAL A 193 -28.32 0.32 17.81
N PRO A 194 -29.19 1.31 18.08
CA PRO A 194 -29.16 2.59 17.39
C PRO A 194 -27.83 3.30 17.66
N LEU A 195 -26.91 3.19 16.72
CA LEU A 195 -25.76 4.07 16.66
C LEU A 195 -26.23 5.38 16.03
N GLY A 196 -25.81 6.53 16.56
CA GLY A 196 -26.10 7.84 15.97
C GLY A 196 -25.74 7.87 14.48
N GLU A 197 -26.32 8.83 13.75
CA GLU A 197 -26.12 8.98 12.30
C GLU A 197 -24.61 8.99 12.02
N ALA A 198 -24.13 7.87 11.49
CA ALA A 198 -22.75 7.74 11.14
C ALA A 198 -22.55 8.62 9.92
N ALA A 199 -22.07 9.83 10.13
CA ALA A 199 -21.21 10.47 9.16
C ALA A 199 -19.90 9.66 9.10
N LEU A 200 -19.98 8.36 8.76
CA LEU A 200 -18.86 7.56 8.29
C LEU A 200 -18.47 8.23 6.98
N ARG A 201 -17.54 9.17 7.09
CA ARG A 201 -17.01 9.96 5.98
C ARG A 201 -16.60 9.00 4.87
N ASN A 202 -17.43 8.88 3.84
CA ASN A 202 -17.14 8.24 2.57
C ASN A 202 -16.42 6.86 2.65
N LEU A 203 -16.75 6.01 3.62
CA LEU A 203 -16.22 4.64 3.61
C LEU A 203 -17.02 3.82 2.59
N ALA A 204 -16.36 3.42 1.51
CA ALA A 204 -16.93 2.60 0.44
C ALA A 204 -18.34 3.07 -0.02
N PRO A 205 -18.44 4.26 -0.64
CA PRO A 205 -19.73 4.80 -1.10
C PRO A 205 -20.39 3.91 -2.16
N THR A 206 -19.58 3.11 -2.85
CA THR A 206 -19.99 2.17 -3.89
C THR A 206 -20.09 0.73 -3.39
N LEU A 207 -20.08 0.49 -2.06
CA LEU A 207 -20.17 -0.85 -1.50
C LEU A 207 -21.45 -1.55 -1.97
N SER A 208 -21.28 -2.77 -2.48
CA SER A 208 -22.34 -3.72 -2.77
C SER A 208 -22.13 -5.00 -1.96
N LEU A 209 -23.22 -5.56 -1.43
CA LEU A 209 -23.22 -6.87 -0.78
C LEU A 209 -23.44 -8.01 -1.76
N ALA A 210 -23.64 -7.73 -3.06
CA ALA A 210 -23.88 -8.76 -4.06
C ALA A 210 -22.80 -9.88 -4.04
N PRO A 211 -21.48 -9.59 -3.98
CA PRO A 211 -20.46 -10.64 -3.91
C PRO A 211 -20.53 -11.54 -2.67
N LEU A 212 -21.19 -11.09 -1.60
CA LEU A 212 -21.36 -11.85 -0.36
C LEU A 212 -22.67 -12.65 -0.34
N LEU A 213 -23.71 -12.13 -0.99
CA LEU A 213 -25.09 -12.63 -0.88
C LEU A 213 -25.56 -13.39 -2.12
N GLU A 214 -24.89 -13.19 -3.26
CA GLU A 214 -25.21 -13.83 -4.53
C GLU A 214 -24.17 -14.93 -4.80
N PRO A 215 -24.60 -16.15 -5.18
CA PRO A 215 -23.70 -17.25 -5.53
C PRO A 215 -22.90 -17.03 -6.81
#